data_AF-A0A1H8Y319-F1
#
_entry.id   AF-A0A1H8Y319-F1
#
_cell.length_a   1.000
_cell.length_b   1.000
_cell.length_c   1.000
_cell.angle_alpha   90.00
_cell.angle_beta   90.00
_cell.angle_gamma   90.00
#
_symmetry.space_group_name_H-M   'P 1'
#
loop_
_entity.id
_entity.type
_entity.pdbx_description
1 polymer ?
#
loop_
_entity_poly.entity_id
_entity_poly.type
_entity_poly.pdbx_seq_one_letter_code
_entity_poly.pdbx_strand_id
1 'polypeptide(L)'
;MPTLLGATYVEGYVLTRNVPFAIEHAWCSTRAGDAIDPSIPDGGALAYLGVAVAPDYQRAQQILRGSTAVFTSDDVFCQYNEDALSDGVPSDALVIVPTP
;
A
#
# COMPACT_ATOMS: atom_id res chain seq x y z
N MET A 1 -13.61 12.60 -10.91
CA MET A 1 -13.14 11.29 -10.40
C MET A 1 -13.90 11.03 -9.12
N PRO A 2 -14.55 9.86 -8.95
CA PRO A 2 -15.35 9.60 -7.76
C PRO A 2 -14.42 9.64 -6.54
N THR A 3 -14.74 10.50 -5.59
CA THR A 3 -14.11 10.54 -4.28
C THR A 3 -14.39 9.21 -3.59
N LEU A 4 -13.35 8.39 -3.42
CA LEU A 4 -13.37 7.13 -2.66
C LEU A 4 -13.53 7.43 -1.16
N LEU A 5 -14.68 7.96 -0.76
CA LEU A 5 -15.06 8.07 0.64
C LEU A 5 -15.07 6.65 1.24
N GLY A 6 -14.02 6.29 1.97
CA GLY A 6 -13.90 5.02 2.69
C GLY A 6 -12.94 3.98 2.10
N ALA A 7 -12.06 4.34 1.17
CA ALA A 7 -10.95 3.46 0.78
C ALA A 7 -9.67 3.77 1.58
N THR A 8 -8.95 2.74 2.00
CA THR A 8 -7.71 2.86 2.77
C THR A 8 -6.50 2.74 1.85
N TYR A 9 -5.52 3.62 2.00
CA TYR A 9 -4.27 3.54 1.26
C TYR A 9 -3.45 2.32 1.68
N VAL A 10 -2.89 1.59 0.71
CA VAL A 10 -2.08 0.39 0.94
C VAL A 10 -0.81 0.48 0.10
N GLU A 11 0.30 0.08 0.69
CA GLU A 11 1.57 -0.14 0.00
C GLU A 11 2.10 -1.54 0.30
N GLY A 12 2.79 -2.12 -0.67
CA GLY A 12 3.35 -3.46 -0.57
C GLY A 12 3.70 -3.99 -1.95
N TYR A 13 3.36 -5.25 -2.19
CA TYR A 13 3.69 -5.96 -3.42
C TYR A 13 2.45 -6.47 -4.16
N VAL A 14 2.51 -6.41 -5.49
CA VAL A 14 1.54 -7.05 -6.38
C VAL A 14 2.22 -8.09 -7.26
N LEU A 15 1.59 -9.26 -7.40
CA LEU A 15 1.94 -10.25 -8.41
C LEU A 15 1.00 -10.09 -9.60
N THR A 16 1.53 -9.95 -10.82
CA THR A 16 0.71 -9.84 -12.04
C THR A 16 0.93 -11.04 -12.96
N ARG A 17 0.04 -11.23 -13.95
CA ARG A 17 0.19 -12.31 -14.94
C ARG A 17 1.42 -12.19 -15.83
N ASN A 18 1.95 -10.98 -15.99
CA ASN A 18 2.98 -10.67 -16.98
C ASN A 18 4.40 -10.70 -16.41
N VAL A 19 4.55 -10.68 -15.07
CA VAL A 19 5.86 -10.74 -14.40
C VAL A 19 5.90 -11.92 -13.42
N PRO A 20 6.98 -12.72 -13.43
CA PRO A 20 7.08 -13.93 -12.60
C PRO A 20 7.50 -13.64 -11.14
N PHE A 21 7.54 -12.38 -10.74
CA PHE A 21 7.90 -11.95 -9.39
C PHE A 21 6.97 -10.81 -8.94
N ALA A 22 6.84 -10.65 -7.63
CA ALA A 22 6.06 -9.57 -7.06
C ALA A 22 6.82 -8.23 -7.18
N ILE A 23 6.10 -7.15 -7.46
CA ILE A 23 6.67 -5.81 -7.63
C ILE A 23 6.10 -4.84 -6.60
N GLU A 24 6.93 -3.90 -6.16
CA GLU A 24 6.52 -2.78 -5.31
C GLU A 24 5.35 -2.03 -5.95
N HIS A 25 4.31 -1.79 -5.15
CA HIS A 25 3.08 -1.19 -5.65
C HIS A 25 2.26 -0.53 -4.55
N ALA A 26 1.45 0.44 -4.95
CA ALA A 26 0.51 1.13 -4.08
C ALA A 26 -0.90 1.07 -4.67
N TRP A 27 -1.90 0.83 -3.83
CA TRP A 27 -3.30 0.76 -4.21
C TRP A 27 -4.19 1.26 -3.08
N CYS A 28 -5.50 1.30 -3.32
CA CYS A 28 -6.49 1.55 -2.28
C CYS A 28 -7.24 0.26 -1.96
N SER A 29 -7.65 0.04 -0.72
CA SER A 29 -8.48 -1.12 -0.34
C SER A 29 -9.85 -0.68 0.17
N THR A 30 -10.90 -1.44 -0.15
CA THR A 30 -12.23 -1.27 0.45
C THR A 30 -12.22 -1.74 1.91
N ARG A 31 -13.26 -1.38 2.67
CA ARG A 31 -13.46 -1.92 4.03
C ARG A 31 -13.60 -3.46 4.05
N ALA A 32 -13.96 -4.08 2.93
CA ALA A 32 -14.08 -5.53 2.80
C ALA A 32 -12.76 -6.21 2.38
N GLY A 33 -11.67 -5.44 2.22
CA GLY A 33 -10.37 -5.97 1.80
C GLY A 33 -10.17 -6.04 0.29
N ASP A 34 -11.13 -5.61 -0.53
CA ASP A 34 -10.97 -5.62 -1.99
C ASP A 34 -9.95 -4.57 -2.43
N ALA A 35 -9.07 -4.95 -3.36
CA ALA A 35 -8.14 -4.01 -3.97
C ALA A 35 -8.85 -3.14 -5.03
N ILE A 36 -8.61 -1.83 -4.96
CA ILE A 36 -8.99 -0.81 -5.93
C ILE A 36 -7.69 -0.29 -6.53
N ASP A 37 -7.38 -0.78 -7.72
CA ASP A 37 -6.13 -0.49 -8.42
C ASP A 37 -6.42 -0.11 -9.88
N PRO A 38 -6.53 1.19 -10.20
CA PRO A 38 -6.80 1.64 -11.56
C PRO A 38 -5.58 1.51 -12.49
N SER A 39 -4.40 1.19 -11.95
CA SER A 39 -3.19 1.06 -12.76
C SER A 39 -3.02 -0.34 -13.37
N ILE A 40 -3.74 -1.33 -12.85
CA ILE A 40 -3.73 -2.71 -13.34
C ILE A 40 -5.13 -3.05 -13.89
N PRO A 41 -5.24 -3.50 -15.16
CA PRO A 41 -6.52 -3.93 -15.72
C PRO A 41 -7.15 -5.08 -14.94
N ASP A 42 -8.49 -5.15 -14.94
CA ASP A 42 -9.25 -6.23 -14.30
C ASP A 42 -8.72 -7.62 -14.69
N GLY A 43 -8.44 -8.44 -13.68
CA GLY A 43 -7.87 -9.78 -13.85
C GLY A 43 -6.37 -9.83 -14.19
N GLY A 44 -5.70 -8.67 -14.30
CA GLY A 44 -4.26 -8.55 -14.53
C GLY A 44 -3.42 -8.85 -13.28
N ALA A 45 -3.91 -8.45 -12.11
CA ALA A 45 -3.33 -8.81 -10.83
C ALA A 45 -3.77 -10.22 -10.40
N LEU A 46 -2.83 -10.99 -9.87
CA LEU A 46 -3.04 -12.33 -9.34
C LEU A 46 -3.15 -12.31 -7.82
N ALA A 47 -2.35 -11.49 -7.15
CA ALA A 47 -2.36 -11.35 -5.71
C ALA A 47 -1.80 -9.99 -5.29
N TYR A 48 -2.31 -9.46 -4.18
CA TYR A 48 -1.79 -8.28 -3.49
C TYR A 48 -1.39 -8.69 -2.08
N LEU A 49 -0.25 -8.18 -1.61
CA LEU A 49 0.20 -8.32 -0.24
C LEU A 49 0.74 -6.97 0.22
N GLY A 50 0.14 -6.37 1.24
CA GLY A 50 0.58 -5.06 1.69
C GLY A 50 0.01 -4.64 3.02
N VAL A 51 0.39 -3.42 3.39
CA VAL A 51 0.12 -2.81 4.67
C VAL A 51 -0.85 -1.65 4.48
N ALA A 52 -2.01 -1.75 5.13
CA ALA A 52 -2.98 -0.68 5.14
C ALA A 52 -2.54 0.44 6.10
N VAL A 53 -2.33 1.62 5.54
CA VAL A 53 -1.69 2.74 6.24
C VAL A 53 -2.73 3.66 6.87
N ALA A 54 -2.51 4.04 8.12
CA ALA A 54 -3.31 5.06 8.79
C ALA A 54 -3.21 6.42 8.08
N PRO A 55 -4.33 7.12 7.81
CA PRO A 55 -4.30 8.39 7.08
C PRO A 55 -3.37 9.44 7.71
N ASP A 56 -3.32 9.51 9.04
CA ASP A 56 -2.45 10.45 9.75
C ASP A 56 -0.96 10.09 9.58
N TYR A 57 -0.64 8.80 9.61
CA TYR A 57 0.72 8.31 9.36
C TYR A 57 1.14 8.53 7.90
N GLN A 58 0.27 8.19 6.95
CA GLN A 58 0.47 8.47 5.53
C GLN A 58 0.79 9.94 5.32
N ARG A 59 -0.04 10.84 5.85
CA ARG A 59 0.15 12.29 5.71
C ARG A 59 1.46 12.75 6.32
N ALA A 60 1.82 12.26 7.51
CA ALA A 60 3.08 12.60 8.15
C ALA A 60 4.28 12.17 7.28
N GLN A 61 4.28 10.95 6.76
CA GLN A 61 5.36 10.44 5.91
C GLN A 61 5.45 11.19 4.58
N GLN A 62 4.33 11.48 3.92
CA GLN A 62 4.32 12.25 2.68
C GLN A 62 4.86 13.67 2.86
N ILE A 63 4.52 14.34 3.98
CA ILE A 63 5.06 15.66 4.31
C ILE A 63 6.57 15.60 4.55
N LEU A 64 7.03 14.62 5.34
CA LEU A 64 8.45 14.45 5.66
C LEU A 64 9.29 14.19 4.41
N ARG A 65 8.73 13.46 3.43
CA ARG A 65 9.46 12.97 2.26
C ARG A 65 9.27 13.81 0.99
N GLY A 66 8.26 14.68 0.95
CA GLY A 66 7.92 15.42 -0.26
C GLY A 66 7.49 14.53 -1.42
N SER A 67 6.98 13.34 -1.14
CA SER A 67 6.55 12.32 -2.11
C SER A 67 5.19 11.75 -1.71
N THR A 68 4.53 11.07 -2.65
CA THR A 68 3.28 10.34 -2.37
C THR A 68 3.51 8.98 -1.71
N ALA A 69 4.74 8.44 -1.76
CA ALA A 69 5.08 7.13 -1.20
C ALA A 69 5.29 7.17 0.33
N VAL A 70 4.88 6.10 1.01
CA VAL A 70 5.03 5.91 2.47
C VAL A 70 6.16 4.91 2.81
N PHE A 71 6.40 3.94 1.95
CA PHE A 71 7.43 2.91 1.98
C PHE A 71 8.07 2.88 0.59
N THR A 72 9.35 3.23 0.49
CA THR A 72 10.05 3.31 -0.80
C THR A 72 11.54 3.11 -0.60
N SER A 73 12.19 2.61 -1.65
CA SER A 73 13.61 2.27 -1.67
C SER A 73 14.57 3.44 -1.83
N ASP A 74 14.07 4.63 -2.11
CA ASP A 74 14.91 5.67 -2.73
C ASP A 74 15.44 6.73 -1.74
N ASP A 75 15.15 6.62 -0.44
CA ASP A 75 15.59 7.60 0.55
C ASP A 75 15.93 6.96 1.93
N VAL A 76 17.05 7.39 2.53
CA VAL A 76 17.63 6.91 3.80
C VAL A 76 16.76 7.18 5.03
N PHE A 77 15.66 7.91 4.88
CA PHE A 77 14.64 8.12 5.92
C PHE A 77 13.42 7.21 5.77
N CYS A 78 13.47 6.22 4.88
CA CYS A 78 12.36 5.33 4.55
C CYS A 78 12.60 3.91 5.05
N GLN A 79 11.56 3.27 5.60
CA GLN A 79 11.49 1.81 5.62
C GLN A 79 11.09 1.32 4.23
N TYR A 80 11.76 0.26 3.77
CA TYR A 80 11.36 -0.49 2.58
C TYR A 80 10.08 -1.27 2.88
N ASN A 81 9.28 -1.61 1.87
CA ASN A 81 8.10 -2.47 2.08
C ASN A 81 8.51 -3.85 2.65
N GLU A 82 9.68 -4.37 2.25
CA GLU A 82 10.25 -5.59 2.83
C GLU A 82 10.49 -5.46 4.35
N ASP A 83 11.07 -4.34 4.81
CA ASP A 83 11.31 -4.08 6.22
C ASP A 83 10.00 -3.87 6.97
N ALA A 84 9.05 -3.12 6.39
CA ALA A 84 7.73 -2.88 6.99
C ALA A 84 6.95 -4.20 7.16
N LEU A 85 7.09 -5.14 6.24
CA LEU A 85 6.46 -6.46 6.31
C LEU A 85 7.21 -7.43 7.22
N SER A 86 8.54 -7.34 7.30
CA SER A 86 9.38 -8.29 8.06
C SER A 86 9.59 -7.88 9.51
N ASP A 87 9.93 -6.62 9.73
CA ASP A 87 10.23 -6.04 11.05
C ASP A 87 9.02 -5.37 11.69
N GLY A 88 7.97 -5.15 10.90
CA GLY A 88 6.77 -4.44 11.31
C GLY A 88 6.93 -2.93 11.23
N VAL A 89 5.83 -2.25 11.57
CA VAL A 89 5.73 -0.78 11.59
C VAL A 89 5.19 -0.32 12.95
N PRO A 90 5.34 0.96 13.32
CA PRO A 90 4.70 1.51 14.50
C PRO A 90 3.20 1.17 14.57
N SER A 91 2.67 0.87 15.75
CA SER A 91 1.31 0.36 15.91
C SER A 91 0.22 1.35 15.45
N ASP A 92 0.53 2.64 15.46
CA ASP A 92 -0.32 3.73 14.97
C ASP A 92 -0.18 3.99 13.46
N ALA A 93 0.78 3.33 12.80
CA ALA A 93 0.94 3.39 11.35
C ALA A 93 -0.10 2.56 10.59
N LEU A 94 -0.78 1.64 11.29
CA LEU A 94 -1.67 0.64 10.70
C LEU A 94 -3.14 0.97 10.88
N VAL A 95 -3.93 0.65 9.86
CA VAL A 95 -5.37 0.47 9.99
C VAL A 95 -5.71 -0.98 9.70
N ILE A 96 -6.49 -1.60 10.59
CA ILE A 96 -6.99 -2.94 10.34
C ILE A 96 -8.03 -2.86 9.23
N VAL A 97 -7.71 -3.45 8.08
CA VAL A 97 -8.69 -3.77 7.05
C VAL A 97 -9.17 -5.20 7.34
N PRO A 98 -10.45 -5.39 7.69
CA PRO A 98 -10.99 -6.73 7.89
C PRO A 98 -10.81 -7.54 6.60
N THR A 99 -10.21 -8.73 6.71
CA THR A 99 -10.33 -9.74 5.66
C THR A 99 -11.73 -10.35 5.73
N PRO A 100 -12.35 -10.68 4.58
CA PRO A 100 -13.63 -11.37 4.53
C PRO A 100 -13.58 -12.76 5.16
#